data_AF-A0A0F9FPA8-F1
#
_entry.id   AF-A0A0F9FPA8-F1
#
_cell.length_a   1.000
_cell.length_b   1.000
_cell.length_c   1.000
_cell.angle_alpha   90.00
_cell.angle_beta   90.00
_cell.angle_gamma   90.00
#
_symmetry.space_group_name_H-M   'P 1'
#
loop_
_entity.id
_entity.type
_entity.pdbx_description
1 polymer ?
#
loop_
_entity_poly.entity_id
_entity_poly.type
_entity_poly.pdbx_seq_one_letter_code
_entity_poly.pdbx_strand_id
1 'polypeptide(L)'
;AGREDIRVFTFDAWAHQGDCLRRSFIEEFVHFLRQTIGPDKPSWIAGDAADRAERIIHKLQRRQEDSSIESHPSITGWGVLFLLSVCLAPFGIGLLATPKASSAGWCFGLGMAMAASPAAVIALFGAVWLTAHAWRRRKAPSAPGDTPGAEPAPRWRWLRETFPVNREDSTGVLGSFMGETTRRTTTTTRRHVDPTSIEFRGYYLELLGAALGQDERRRLVIVLDNLDRVEPDTALAAWATMRTFLRPGARTARDDIRSRVWLIVPYDPDAISRLWEREPSSELARAFKEKTFQIRYRVAPPLASRWEDFFGECLRDALGEDSQHVHDAVYHIFRIQALPSLKRSAPTPRDMKLFTNRMVALAQQHYPDVPLPEIALYVAMQLSEPRSLENIAEANFKNEKYFASFLGDQWKHGLAAIHFGVERAAAAEVLYEPVIRQYLADGSSQSLKTLLDNPGAKQCCERYVRTVAPDMSVAEVLAASAAFGGYSPSDAGWNIGQCMRLLAKRIGNSGPKDWRIGGVLTPGNNVDLFAAQLIDNLAYATSPGTDTRSHRIHIHVV
;
A
#
# COMPACT_ATOMS: atom_id res chain seq x y z
N ALA A 1 -31.30 -46.54 9.98
CA ALA A 1 -31.18 -45.50 8.93
C ALA A 1 -29.69 -45.25 8.70
N GLY A 2 -29.19 -45.43 7.48
CA GLY A 2 -27.77 -45.18 7.17
C GLY A 2 -27.47 -43.68 7.30
N ARG A 3 -26.30 -43.35 7.89
CA ARG A 3 -25.83 -41.96 8.04
C ARG A 3 -25.70 -41.33 6.64
N GLU A 4 -26.26 -40.14 6.43
CA GLU A 4 -26.11 -39.41 5.17
C GLU A 4 -24.61 -39.12 4.89
N ASP A 5 -24.17 -39.27 3.65
CA ASP A 5 -22.80 -38.94 3.23
C ASP A 5 -22.75 -37.47 2.78
N ILE A 6 -22.42 -36.59 3.73
CA ILE A 6 -22.35 -35.15 3.50
C ILE A 6 -20.91 -34.76 3.18
N ARG A 7 -20.69 -34.05 2.06
CA ARG A 7 -19.42 -33.37 1.78
C ARG A 7 -19.62 -31.88 1.57
N VAL A 8 -18.62 -31.11 1.99
CA VAL A 8 -18.59 -29.64 1.92
C VAL A 8 -17.54 -29.21 0.91
N PHE A 9 -17.96 -28.55 -0.16
CA PHE A 9 -17.11 -27.92 -1.16
C PHE A 9 -17.05 -26.42 -0.88
N THR A 10 -15.86 -25.88 -0.61
CA THR A 10 -15.64 -24.45 -0.41
C THR A 10 -14.94 -23.87 -1.63
N PHE A 11 -15.51 -22.81 -2.20
CA PHE A 11 -14.95 -22.07 -3.32
C PHE A 11 -14.71 -20.62 -2.90
N ASP A 12 -13.47 -20.15 -3.01
CA ASP A 12 -13.07 -18.79 -2.66
C ASP A 12 -13.21 -17.87 -3.88
N ALA A 13 -14.22 -17.00 -3.89
CA ALA A 13 -14.46 -16.12 -5.03
C ALA A 13 -13.35 -15.08 -5.22
N TRP A 14 -12.65 -14.70 -4.14
CA TRP A 14 -11.60 -13.69 -4.18
C TRP A 14 -10.27 -14.25 -4.69
N ALA A 15 -9.94 -15.50 -4.35
CA ALA A 15 -8.74 -16.17 -4.87
C ALA A 15 -8.73 -16.28 -6.40
N HIS A 16 -9.92 -16.32 -7.03
CA HIS A 16 -10.11 -16.41 -8.49
C HIS A 16 -10.46 -15.07 -9.14
N GLN A 17 -10.17 -13.95 -8.47
CA GLN A 17 -10.41 -12.62 -9.03
C GLN A 17 -9.51 -12.39 -10.25
N GLY A 18 -10.13 -12.07 -11.40
CA GLY A 18 -9.42 -11.87 -12.67
C GLY A 18 -9.37 -13.12 -13.56
N ASP A 19 -9.71 -14.29 -13.02
CA ASP A 19 -9.87 -15.52 -13.78
C ASP A 19 -11.29 -15.69 -14.33
N CYS A 20 -11.45 -16.67 -15.22
CA CYS A 20 -12.77 -17.11 -15.69
C CYS A 20 -13.47 -17.90 -14.57
N LEU A 21 -14.20 -17.19 -13.71
CA LEU A 21 -14.77 -17.73 -12.47
C LEU A 21 -15.61 -18.99 -12.66
N ARG A 22 -16.39 -19.11 -13.74
CA ARG A 22 -17.19 -20.32 -14.01
C ARG A 22 -16.31 -21.51 -14.33
N ARG A 23 -15.21 -21.27 -15.04
CA ARG A 23 -14.24 -22.31 -15.36
C ARG A 23 -13.49 -22.75 -14.11
N SER A 24 -12.93 -21.81 -13.34
CA SER A 24 -12.22 -22.11 -12.09
C SER A 24 -13.11 -22.91 -11.13
N PHE A 25 -14.40 -22.54 -11.03
CA PHE A 25 -15.37 -23.30 -10.25
C PHE A 25 -15.50 -24.76 -10.71
N ILE A 26 -15.65 -25.01 -12.02
CA ILE A 26 -15.75 -26.39 -12.55
C ILE A 26 -14.46 -27.17 -12.26
N GLU A 27 -13.30 -26.56 -12.48
CA GLU A 27 -12.00 -27.21 -12.28
C GLU A 27 -11.82 -27.62 -10.81
N GLU A 28 -12.06 -26.72 -9.86
CA GLU A 28 -11.99 -27.03 -8.43
C GLU A 28 -13.06 -28.03 -8.00
N PHE A 29 -14.28 -27.91 -8.53
CA PHE A 29 -15.37 -28.82 -8.19
C PHE A 29 -15.06 -30.25 -8.67
N VAL A 30 -14.52 -30.43 -9.87
CA VAL A 30 -14.07 -31.74 -10.35
C VAL A 30 -12.95 -32.29 -9.48
N HIS A 31 -11.96 -31.46 -9.13
CA HIS A 31 -10.88 -31.86 -8.23
C HIS A 31 -11.43 -32.35 -6.88
N PHE A 32 -12.37 -31.61 -6.28
CA PHE A 32 -13.05 -31.97 -5.05
C PHE A 32 -13.81 -33.31 -5.15
N LEU A 33 -14.56 -33.53 -6.23
CA LEU A 33 -15.34 -34.75 -6.43
C LEU A 33 -14.45 -36.00 -6.59
N ARG A 34 -13.23 -35.84 -7.13
CA ARG A 34 -12.24 -36.90 -7.27
C ARG A 34 -11.48 -37.19 -5.96
N GLN A 35 -11.50 -36.27 -5.01
CA GLN A 35 -10.76 -36.43 -3.77
C GLN A 35 -11.33 -37.56 -2.91
N THR A 36 -10.45 -38.42 -2.42
CA THR A 36 -10.76 -39.48 -1.45
C THR A 36 -10.53 -38.90 -0.04
N ILE A 37 -11.53 -38.97 0.83
CA ILE A 37 -11.51 -38.34 2.17
C ILE A 37 -11.36 -39.44 3.23
N GLY A 38 -10.26 -40.19 3.13
CA GLY A 38 -9.93 -41.30 4.03
C GLY A 38 -10.30 -42.69 3.47
N PRO A 39 -9.89 -43.77 4.17
CA PRO A 39 -10.00 -45.15 3.67
C PRO A 39 -11.44 -45.61 3.39
N ASP A 40 -12.42 -45.07 4.12
CA ASP A 40 -13.84 -45.46 4.00
C ASP A 40 -14.69 -44.50 3.14
N LYS A 41 -14.09 -43.46 2.54
CA LYS A 41 -14.80 -42.46 1.72
C LYS A 41 -14.16 -42.33 0.33
N PRO A 42 -14.45 -43.28 -0.58
CA PRO A 42 -13.92 -43.24 -1.94
C PRO A 42 -14.37 -41.99 -2.69
N SER A 43 -13.67 -41.64 -3.76
CA SER A 43 -14.05 -40.53 -4.64
C SER A 43 -15.52 -40.61 -5.07
N TRP A 44 -16.22 -39.47 -5.10
CA TRP A 44 -17.63 -39.45 -5.51
C TRP A 44 -17.81 -39.70 -7.00
N ILE A 45 -16.79 -39.38 -7.79
CA ILE A 45 -16.68 -39.76 -9.20
C ILE A 45 -15.46 -40.68 -9.40
N ALA A 46 -15.64 -41.80 -10.08
CA ALA A 46 -14.61 -42.79 -10.41
C ALA A 46 -14.90 -43.44 -11.78
N GLY A 47 -13.89 -44.05 -12.40
CA GLY A 47 -14.00 -44.70 -13.71
C GLY A 47 -14.57 -43.75 -14.78
N ASP A 48 -15.54 -44.23 -15.56
CA ASP A 48 -16.19 -43.47 -16.64
C ASP A 48 -16.69 -42.07 -16.25
N ALA A 49 -17.11 -41.90 -15.00
CA ALA A 49 -17.57 -40.61 -14.50
C ALA A 49 -16.42 -39.60 -14.33
N ALA A 50 -15.24 -40.07 -13.92
CA ALA A 50 -14.04 -39.24 -13.86
C ALA A 50 -13.56 -38.86 -15.26
N ASP A 51 -13.59 -39.81 -16.22
CA ASP A 51 -13.20 -39.53 -17.60
C ASP A 51 -14.13 -38.52 -18.27
N ARG A 52 -15.43 -38.57 -17.97
CA ARG A 52 -16.40 -37.54 -18.41
C ARG A 52 -16.05 -36.16 -17.87
N ALA A 53 -15.75 -36.07 -16.57
CA ALA A 53 -15.35 -34.82 -15.93
C ALA A 53 -14.06 -34.25 -16.54
N GLU A 54 -13.10 -35.10 -16.88
CA GLU A 54 -11.84 -34.69 -17.51
C GLU A 54 -12.04 -34.16 -18.94
N ARG A 55 -12.96 -34.76 -19.70
CA ARG A 55 -13.38 -34.21 -21.00
C ARG A 55 -14.01 -32.83 -20.88
N ILE A 56 -14.77 -32.56 -19.80
CA ILE A 56 -15.33 -31.23 -19.54
C ILE A 56 -14.20 -30.22 -19.32
N ILE A 57 -13.24 -30.53 -18.44
CA ILE A 57 -12.08 -29.66 -18.18
C ILE A 57 -11.31 -29.37 -19.48
N HIS A 58 -11.01 -30.42 -20.25
CA HIS A 58 -10.24 -30.27 -21.48
C HIS A 58 -10.99 -29.45 -22.56
N LYS A 59 -12.33 -29.54 -22.63
CA LYS A 59 -13.15 -28.65 -23.47
C LYS A 59 -13.05 -27.19 -23.05
N LEU A 60 -13.00 -26.93 -21.74
CA LEU A 60 -12.85 -25.57 -21.19
C LEU A 60 -11.44 -25.01 -21.44
N GLN A 61 -10.41 -25.86 -21.36
CA GLN A 61 -9.01 -25.47 -21.59
C GLN A 61 -8.72 -25.13 -23.07
N ARG A 62 -9.35 -25.82 -24.03
CA ARG A 62 -9.13 -25.61 -25.46
C ARG A 62 -9.72 -24.30 -26.02
N ARG A 63 -10.53 -23.58 -25.26
CA ARG A 63 -11.09 -22.28 -25.69
C ARG A 63 -10.12 -21.14 -25.39
N GLN A 64 -9.19 -20.93 -26.31
CA GLN A 64 -8.35 -19.73 -26.39
C GLN A 64 -8.82 -18.90 -27.58
N GLU A 65 -9.03 -17.60 -27.38
CA GLU A 65 -9.38 -16.68 -28.45
C GLU A 65 -8.12 -15.89 -28.84
N ASP A 66 -7.46 -16.33 -29.90
CA ASP A 66 -6.35 -15.59 -30.50
C ASP A 66 -6.93 -14.50 -31.41
N SER A 67 -7.07 -13.28 -30.90
CA SER A 67 -7.54 -12.15 -31.73
C SER A 67 -6.39 -11.53 -32.51
N SER A 68 -6.21 -11.94 -33.76
CA SER A 68 -5.35 -11.22 -34.72
C SER A 68 -6.19 -10.24 -35.53
N ILE A 69 -6.13 -8.95 -35.22
CA ILE A 69 -6.69 -7.90 -36.07
C ILE A 69 -5.57 -7.44 -37.00
N GLU A 70 -5.61 -7.86 -38.26
CA GLU A 70 -4.76 -7.30 -39.31
C GLU A 70 -5.40 -6.03 -39.86
N SER A 71 -4.67 -4.90 -39.80
CA SER A 71 -5.06 -3.66 -40.47
C SER A 71 -4.04 -3.35 -41.56
N HIS A 72 -4.48 -3.34 -42.82
CA HIS A 72 -3.68 -2.83 -43.91
C HIS A 72 -3.63 -1.28 -43.85
N PRO A 73 -2.47 -0.65 -44.09
CA PRO A 73 -2.43 0.80 -44.25
C PRO A 73 -3.25 1.18 -45.49
N SER A 74 -4.38 1.86 -45.29
CA SER A 74 -5.17 2.40 -46.40
C SER A 74 -4.61 3.78 -46.77
N ILE A 75 -3.79 3.84 -47.81
CA ILE A 75 -3.43 5.12 -48.44
C ILE A 75 -4.73 5.73 -48.98
N THR A 76 -5.00 6.98 -48.62
CA THR A 76 -6.19 7.68 -49.13
C THR A 76 -6.09 7.86 -50.65
N GLY A 77 -7.23 7.96 -51.35
CA GLY A 77 -7.21 8.23 -52.80
C GLY A 77 -6.43 9.51 -53.17
N TRP A 78 -6.41 10.50 -52.27
CA TRP A 78 -5.60 11.73 -52.42
C TRP A 78 -4.10 11.48 -52.27
N GLY A 79 -3.68 10.60 -51.36
CA GLY A 79 -2.29 10.19 -51.22
C GLY A 79 -1.78 9.46 -52.47
N VAL A 80 -2.59 8.59 -53.07
CA VAL A 80 -2.25 7.93 -54.35
C VAL A 80 -2.12 8.95 -55.48
N LEU A 81 -3.06 9.89 -55.58
CA LEU A 81 -3.03 10.94 -56.61
C LEU A 81 -1.79 11.84 -56.47
N PHE A 82 -1.38 12.13 -55.24
CA PHE A 82 -0.16 12.88 -54.96
C PHE A 82 1.11 12.11 -55.31
N LEU A 83 1.20 10.82 -54.97
CA LEU A 83 2.35 9.99 -55.37
C LEU A 83 2.49 9.93 -56.89
N LEU A 84 1.37 9.78 -57.62
CA LEU A 84 1.37 9.83 -59.08
C LEU A 84 1.83 11.18 -59.63
N SER A 85 1.41 12.30 -59.03
CA SER A 85 1.85 13.64 -59.48
C SER A 85 3.32 13.91 -59.20
N VAL A 86 3.85 13.43 -58.07
CA VAL A 86 5.29 13.50 -57.77
C VAL A 86 6.10 12.72 -58.80
N CYS A 87 5.62 11.55 -59.25
CA CYS A 87 6.28 10.78 -60.32
C CYS A 87 6.27 11.51 -61.68
N LEU A 88 5.29 12.37 -61.95
CA LEU A 88 5.18 13.12 -63.20
C LEU A 88 6.10 14.37 -63.22
N ALA A 89 6.44 14.92 -62.06
CA ALA A 89 7.21 16.16 -61.96
C ALA A 89 8.62 16.08 -62.61
N PRO A 90 9.43 15.02 -62.43
CA PRO A 90 10.72 14.88 -63.11
C PRO A 90 10.61 14.89 -64.64
N PHE A 91 9.54 14.29 -65.19
CA PHE A 91 9.29 14.32 -66.64
C PHE A 91 8.95 15.74 -67.11
N GLY A 92 8.15 16.48 -66.34
CA GLY A 92 7.86 17.89 -66.63
C GLY A 92 9.11 18.76 -66.63
N ILE A 93 9.97 18.62 -65.60
CA ILE A 93 11.24 19.34 -65.49
C ILE A 93 12.18 18.95 -66.63
N GLY A 94 12.27 17.66 -66.96
CA GLY A 94 13.07 17.17 -68.09
C GLY A 94 12.60 17.75 -69.42
N LEU A 95 11.28 17.86 -69.62
CA LEU A 95 10.69 18.47 -70.81
C LEU A 95 11.05 19.98 -70.90
N LEU A 96 10.98 20.70 -69.79
CA LEU A 96 11.34 22.13 -69.70
C LEU A 96 12.83 22.39 -69.91
N ALA A 97 13.69 21.44 -69.54
CA ALA A 97 15.13 21.53 -69.74
C ALA A 97 15.57 21.35 -71.21
N THR A 98 14.66 20.91 -72.10
CA THR A 98 15.01 20.73 -73.52
C THR A 98 15.05 22.06 -74.28
N PRO A 99 16.08 22.32 -75.13
CA PRO A 99 16.20 23.58 -75.88
C PRO A 99 15.04 23.86 -76.86
N LYS A 100 14.31 22.81 -77.26
CA LYS A 100 13.15 22.90 -78.15
C LYS A 100 11.85 23.28 -77.44
N ALA A 101 11.80 23.21 -76.10
CA ALA A 101 10.61 23.55 -75.33
C ALA A 101 10.24 25.03 -75.47
N SER A 102 11.22 25.94 -75.58
CA SER A 102 10.97 27.37 -75.78
C SER A 102 10.47 27.75 -77.17
N SER A 103 10.66 26.88 -78.17
CA SER A 103 10.21 27.08 -79.56
C SER A 103 8.82 26.51 -79.87
N ALA A 104 8.32 25.57 -79.06
CA ALA A 104 7.02 24.93 -79.24
C ALA A 104 6.17 25.19 -77.99
N GLY A 105 5.27 26.19 -78.06
CA GLY A 105 4.51 26.66 -76.90
C GLY A 105 3.71 25.58 -76.16
N TRP A 106 3.28 24.52 -76.85
CA TRP A 106 2.58 23.40 -76.22
C TRP A 106 3.50 22.52 -75.36
N CYS A 107 4.77 22.32 -75.76
CA CYS A 107 5.76 21.58 -74.95
C CYS A 107 6.06 22.32 -73.66
N PHE A 108 6.27 23.64 -73.74
CA PHE A 108 6.50 24.46 -72.56
C PHE A 108 5.31 24.41 -71.59
N GLY A 109 4.08 24.56 -72.12
CA GLY A 109 2.86 24.47 -71.31
C GLY A 109 2.67 23.11 -70.64
N LEU A 110 2.94 22.01 -71.38
CA LEU A 110 2.83 20.65 -70.84
C LEU A 110 3.89 20.37 -69.77
N GLY A 111 5.13 20.82 -69.99
CA GLY A 111 6.22 20.69 -69.03
C GLY A 111 5.92 21.43 -67.72
N MET A 112 5.41 22.66 -67.81
CA MET A 112 4.96 23.45 -66.66
C MET A 112 3.82 22.75 -65.91
N ALA A 113 2.82 22.21 -66.63
CA ALA A 113 1.69 21.52 -66.02
C ALA A 113 2.12 20.25 -65.25
N MET A 114 3.02 19.46 -65.82
CA MET A 114 3.53 18.24 -65.17
C MET A 114 4.43 18.57 -63.98
N ALA A 115 5.32 19.56 -64.11
CA ALA A 115 6.21 20.00 -63.03
C ALA A 115 5.43 20.61 -61.83
N ALA A 116 4.36 21.36 -62.10
CA ALA A 116 3.51 21.97 -61.08
C ALA A 116 2.41 21.03 -60.54
N SER A 117 2.28 19.83 -61.08
CA SER A 117 1.19 18.91 -60.73
C SER A 117 1.12 18.53 -59.24
N PRO A 118 2.22 18.37 -58.47
CA PRO A 118 2.12 18.09 -57.03
C PRO A 118 1.52 19.26 -56.25
N ALA A 119 1.93 20.49 -56.59
CA ALA A 119 1.41 21.71 -55.97
C ALA A 119 -0.08 21.92 -56.32
N ALA A 120 -0.47 21.60 -57.56
CA ALA A 120 -1.86 21.65 -57.99
C ALA A 120 -2.76 20.66 -57.23
N VAL A 121 -2.28 19.43 -56.97
CA VAL A 121 -3.02 18.43 -56.17
C VAL A 121 -3.20 18.89 -54.73
N ILE A 122 -2.16 19.45 -54.11
CA ILE A 122 -2.23 20.00 -52.74
C ILE A 122 -3.20 21.20 -52.68
N ALA A 123 -3.11 22.11 -53.64
CA ALA A 123 -3.99 23.29 -53.71
C ALA A 123 -5.45 22.90 -53.92
N LEU A 124 -5.71 21.92 -54.80
CA LEU A 124 -7.04 21.38 -55.05
C LEU A 124 -7.61 20.72 -53.78
N PHE A 125 -6.80 19.90 -53.11
CA PHE A 125 -7.18 19.30 -51.83
C PHE A 125 -7.50 20.36 -50.78
N GLY A 126 -6.65 21.38 -50.63
CA GLY A 126 -6.87 22.50 -49.72
C GLY A 126 -8.13 23.29 -50.03
N ALA A 127 -8.45 23.53 -51.31
CA ALA A 127 -9.67 24.23 -51.72
C ALA A 127 -10.93 23.39 -51.43
N VAL A 128 -10.90 22.09 -51.73
CA VAL A 128 -12.00 21.16 -51.40
C VAL A 128 -12.20 21.07 -49.88
N TRP A 129 -11.10 21.04 -49.11
CA TRP A 129 -11.15 21.00 -47.65
C TRP A 129 -11.70 22.31 -47.06
N LEU A 130 -11.24 23.47 -47.53
CA LEU A 130 -11.71 24.78 -47.08
C LEU A 130 -13.20 24.99 -47.42
N THR A 131 -13.64 24.57 -48.60
CA THR A 131 -15.06 24.66 -48.99
C THR A 131 -15.92 23.72 -48.14
N ALA A 132 -15.45 22.51 -47.86
CA ALA A 132 -16.10 21.59 -46.92
C ALA A 132 -16.19 22.21 -45.51
N HIS A 133 -15.10 22.82 -45.03
CA HIS A 133 -15.04 23.41 -43.69
C HIS A 133 -15.92 24.67 -43.56
N ALA A 134 -15.90 25.56 -44.56
CA ALA A 134 -16.73 26.77 -44.60
C ALA A 134 -18.22 26.43 -44.70
N TRP A 135 -18.58 25.41 -45.49
CA TRP A 135 -19.96 24.90 -45.57
C TRP A 135 -20.44 24.34 -44.22
N ARG A 136 -19.57 23.63 -43.50
CA ARG A 136 -19.88 23.09 -42.16
C ARG A 136 -20.10 24.19 -41.13
N ARG A 137 -19.26 25.23 -41.09
CA ARG A 137 -19.44 26.37 -40.17
C ARG A 137 -20.76 27.11 -40.40
N ARG A 138 -21.24 27.18 -41.65
CA ARG A 138 -22.54 27.80 -41.98
C ARG A 138 -23.76 26.97 -41.57
N LYS A 139 -23.58 25.67 -41.26
CA LYS A 139 -24.65 24.77 -40.79
C LYS A 139 -24.52 24.38 -39.31
N ALA A 140 -23.60 25.00 -38.57
CA ALA A 140 -23.58 24.87 -37.12
C ALA A 140 -24.84 25.54 -36.55
N PRO A 141 -25.68 24.83 -35.77
CA PRO A 141 -26.94 25.38 -35.28
C PRO A 141 -26.68 26.57 -34.34
N SER A 142 -27.18 27.74 -34.72
CA SER A 142 -27.24 28.92 -33.86
C SER A 142 -28.48 28.77 -32.97
N ALA A 143 -28.28 28.44 -31.70
CA ALA A 143 -29.26 28.31 -30.60
C ALA A 143 -29.77 26.88 -30.28
N PRO A 144 -29.93 26.54 -28.97
CA PRO A 144 -30.40 25.25 -28.53
C PRO A 144 -31.93 25.19 -28.60
N GLY A 145 -32.46 24.49 -29.59
CA GLY A 145 -33.91 24.30 -29.73
C GLY A 145 -34.38 23.68 -31.05
N ASP A 146 -33.55 23.70 -32.11
CA ASP A 146 -33.97 23.18 -33.42
C ASP A 146 -33.66 21.68 -33.61
N THR A 147 -34.65 20.97 -34.16
CA THR A 147 -34.62 19.53 -34.45
C THR A 147 -33.61 19.19 -35.57
N PRO A 148 -32.79 18.12 -35.42
CA PRO A 148 -31.79 17.76 -36.41
C PRO A 148 -32.43 16.89 -37.51
N GLY A 149 -32.91 17.48 -38.60
CA GLY A 149 -33.73 16.72 -39.56
C GLY A 149 -33.64 17.07 -41.06
N ALA A 150 -32.72 17.93 -41.51
CA ALA A 150 -32.57 18.19 -42.95
C ALA A 150 -31.35 17.45 -43.53
N GLU A 151 -31.59 16.32 -44.21
CA GLU A 151 -30.56 15.66 -45.02
C GLU A 151 -29.98 16.65 -46.06
N PRO A 152 -28.65 16.73 -46.21
CA PRO A 152 -28.04 17.63 -47.19
C PRO A 152 -28.43 17.20 -48.62
N ALA A 153 -28.75 18.20 -49.46
CA ALA A 153 -29.04 17.98 -50.88
C ALA A 153 -27.98 17.08 -51.56
N PRO A 154 -28.39 16.17 -52.47
CA PRO A 154 -27.55 15.07 -52.98
C PRO A 154 -26.20 15.51 -53.56
N ARG A 155 -26.12 16.72 -54.13
CA ARG A 155 -24.89 17.29 -54.70
C ARG A 155 -23.72 17.46 -53.72
N TRP A 156 -23.97 17.49 -52.40
CA TRP A 156 -22.94 17.71 -51.37
C TRP A 156 -22.71 16.48 -50.49
N ARG A 157 -23.34 15.34 -50.81
CA ARG A 157 -23.23 14.10 -50.03
C ARG A 157 -21.81 13.55 -50.04
N TRP A 158 -21.15 13.59 -51.19
CA TRP A 158 -19.77 13.12 -51.39
C TRP A 158 -18.73 13.86 -50.52
N LEU A 159 -18.91 15.16 -50.25
CA LEU A 159 -18.01 15.95 -49.38
C LEU A 159 -18.06 15.51 -47.91
N ARG A 160 -19.18 14.93 -47.47
CA ARG A 160 -19.30 14.36 -46.11
C ARG A 160 -18.62 12.99 -46.03
N GLU A 161 -18.76 12.19 -47.09
CA GLU A 161 -18.13 10.86 -47.20
C GLU A 161 -16.61 10.95 -47.38
N THR A 162 -16.11 11.98 -48.06
CA THR A 162 -14.67 12.14 -48.34
C THR A 162 -13.88 12.64 -47.12
N PHE A 163 -14.54 13.33 -46.18
CA PHE A 163 -13.91 13.91 -44.99
C PHE A 163 -14.73 13.60 -43.73
N PRO A 164 -14.75 12.34 -43.26
CA PRO A 164 -15.45 11.96 -42.04
C PRO A 164 -14.86 12.68 -40.81
N VAL A 165 -15.71 13.01 -39.84
CA VAL A 165 -15.30 13.67 -38.59
C VAL A 165 -14.86 12.59 -37.61
N ASN A 166 -13.55 12.39 -37.43
CA ASN A 166 -13.04 11.78 -36.19
C ASN A 166 -12.93 12.89 -35.14
N ARG A 167 -13.55 12.66 -33.98
CA ARG A 167 -13.68 13.66 -32.91
C ARG A 167 -12.44 13.76 -32.02
N GLU A 168 -11.42 12.94 -32.22
CA GLU A 168 -10.31 12.78 -31.26
C GLU A 168 -8.90 13.03 -31.80
N ASP A 169 -8.69 13.27 -33.10
CA ASP A 169 -7.33 13.39 -33.63
C ASP A 169 -6.95 14.84 -34.00
N SER A 170 -5.99 15.38 -33.25
CA SER A 170 -5.37 16.70 -33.43
C SER A 170 -4.36 16.75 -34.59
N THR A 171 -4.30 15.73 -35.44
CA THR A 171 -3.45 15.75 -36.62
C THR A 171 -4.11 16.59 -37.70
N GLY A 172 -3.64 17.82 -37.85
CA GLY A 172 -4.13 18.77 -38.85
C GLY A 172 -4.08 18.26 -40.29
N VAL A 173 -4.54 19.08 -41.23
CA VAL A 173 -4.74 18.86 -42.70
C VAL A 173 -3.82 17.82 -43.36
N LEU A 174 -2.55 17.72 -42.95
CA LEU A 174 -1.57 16.74 -43.41
C LEU A 174 -1.94 15.28 -43.07
N GLY A 175 -2.49 15.00 -41.89
CA GLY A 175 -2.91 13.66 -41.47
C GLY A 175 -4.09 13.13 -42.27
N SER A 176 -5.05 14.01 -42.59
CA SER A 176 -6.16 13.68 -43.51
C SER A 176 -5.68 13.46 -44.95
N PHE A 177 -4.55 14.04 -45.35
CA PHE A 177 -3.98 13.90 -46.69
C PHE A 177 -3.21 12.59 -46.86
N MET A 178 -2.33 12.25 -45.92
CA MET A 178 -1.49 11.04 -46.02
C MET A 178 -2.15 9.76 -45.47
N GLY A 179 -3.31 9.86 -44.83
CA GLY A 179 -3.92 8.76 -44.11
C GLY A 179 -3.26 8.60 -42.74
N GLU A 180 -4.07 8.29 -41.74
CA GLU A 180 -3.62 8.11 -40.37
C GLU A 180 -2.68 6.90 -40.32
N THR A 181 -1.40 7.13 -40.10
CA THR A 181 -0.43 6.05 -39.83
C THR A 181 -0.59 5.62 -38.38
N THR A 182 -1.72 4.99 -38.06
CA THR A 182 -1.99 4.46 -36.72
C THR A 182 -1.06 3.28 -36.49
N ARG A 183 0.13 3.56 -35.94
CA ARG A 183 1.09 2.54 -35.52
C ARG A 183 0.50 1.77 -34.34
N ARG A 184 0.06 0.53 -34.56
CA ARG A 184 -0.43 -0.33 -33.46
C ARG A 184 0.69 -1.18 -32.89
N THR A 185 0.80 -1.15 -31.57
CA THR A 185 1.63 -2.05 -30.77
C THR A 185 0.97 -3.44 -30.71
N THR A 186 1.72 -4.50 -31.02
CA THR A 186 1.27 -5.89 -30.84
C THR A 186 1.21 -6.20 -29.36
N THR A 187 0.00 -6.29 -28.78
CA THR A 187 -0.20 -6.90 -27.47
C THR A 187 -0.89 -8.23 -27.68
N THR A 188 -0.15 -9.33 -27.56
CA THR A 188 -0.72 -10.67 -27.51
C THR A 188 -1.41 -10.85 -26.16
N THR A 189 -2.71 -10.56 -26.09
CA THR A 189 -3.51 -10.89 -24.90
C THR A 189 -4.12 -12.26 -25.11
N ARG A 190 -3.52 -13.31 -24.53
CA ARG A 190 -4.16 -14.62 -24.40
C ARG A 190 -5.35 -14.47 -23.45
N ARG A 191 -6.57 -14.41 -23.99
CA ARG A 191 -7.79 -14.37 -23.16
C ARG A 191 -8.43 -15.76 -23.13
N HIS A 192 -8.59 -16.29 -21.92
CA HIS A 192 -9.41 -17.47 -21.70
C HIS A 192 -10.90 -17.07 -21.80
N VAL A 193 -11.69 -17.88 -22.51
CA VAL A 193 -13.13 -17.62 -22.68
C VAL A 193 -13.89 -18.27 -21.53
N ASP A 194 -14.57 -17.46 -20.71
CA ASP A 194 -15.45 -17.94 -19.65
C ASP A 194 -16.67 -18.66 -20.28
N PRO A 195 -17.04 -19.88 -19.84
CA PRO A 195 -18.19 -20.58 -20.42
C PRO A 195 -19.48 -19.77 -20.26
N THR A 196 -20.43 -19.95 -21.17
CA THR A 196 -21.74 -19.29 -21.04
C THR A 196 -22.53 -19.87 -19.87
N SER A 197 -23.49 -19.11 -19.33
CA SER A 197 -24.37 -19.59 -18.24
C SER A 197 -25.12 -20.89 -18.58
N ILE A 198 -25.40 -21.15 -19.86
CA ILE A 198 -26.08 -22.38 -20.33
C ILE A 198 -25.12 -23.57 -20.31
N GLU A 199 -23.92 -23.40 -20.87
CA GLU A 199 -22.89 -24.44 -20.91
C GLU A 199 -22.46 -24.83 -19.51
N PHE A 200 -22.18 -23.82 -18.69
CA PHE A 200 -21.82 -24.00 -17.30
C PHE A 200 -22.88 -24.79 -16.52
N ARG A 201 -24.17 -24.44 -16.69
CA ARG A 201 -25.28 -25.20 -16.11
C ARG A 201 -25.28 -26.66 -16.58
N GLY A 202 -25.02 -26.90 -17.87
CA GLY A 202 -24.92 -28.25 -18.43
C GLY A 202 -23.82 -29.07 -17.76
N TYR A 203 -22.60 -28.54 -17.72
CA TYR A 203 -21.45 -29.19 -17.08
C TYR A 203 -21.71 -29.46 -15.60
N TYR A 204 -22.25 -28.48 -14.87
CA TYR A 204 -22.58 -28.62 -13.46
C TYR A 204 -23.60 -29.73 -13.20
N LEU A 205 -24.70 -29.77 -13.96
CA LEU A 205 -25.73 -30.82 -13.80
C LEU A 205 -25.19 -32.21 -14.16
N GLU A 206 -24.32 -32.32 -15.16
CA GLU A 206 -23.65 -33.58 -15.50
C GLU A 206 -22.77 -34.06 -14.35
N LEU A 207 -21.97 -33.16 -13.75
CA LEU A 207 -21.12 -33.48 -12.60
C LEU A 207 -21.95 -33.85 -11.35
N LEU A 208 -23.05 -33.14 -11.09
CA LEU A 208 -23.98 -33.51 -10.01
C LEU A 208 -24.61 -34.88 -10.26
N GLY A 209 -25.03 -35.17 -11.50
CA GLY A 209 -25.54 -36.48 -11.90
C GLY A 209 -24.53 -37.59 -11.64
N ALA A 210 -23.28 -37.36 -12.02
CA ALA A 210 -22.18 -38.30 -11.77
C ALA A 210 -21.90 -38.49 -10.27
N ALA A 211 -21.91 -37.41 -9.48
CA ALA A 211 -21.55 -37.44 -8.07
C ALA A 211 -22.67 -37.95 -7.16
N LEU A 212 -23.91 -37.47 -7.35
CA LEU A 212 -25.04 -37.75 -6.47
C LEU A 212 -25.97 -38.84 -7.05
N GLY A 213 -25.94 -39.09 -8.36
CA GLY A 213 -26.83 -40.07 -9.00
C GLY A 213 -26.51 -41.53 -8.66
N GLN A 214 -25.27 -41.82 -8.23
CA GLN A 214 -24.82 -43.16 -7.88
C GLN A 214 -25.30 -43.61 -6.48
N ASP A 215 -25.55 -42.66 -5.58
CA ASP A 215 -25.91 -42.96 -4.19
C ASP A 215 -26.87 -41.90 -3.65
N GLU A 216 -28.08 -42.34 -3.29
CA GLU A 216 -29.15 -41.50 -2.75
C GLU A 216 -28.83 -40.89 -1.38
N ARG A 217 -27.85 -41.44 -0.65
CA ARG A 217 -27.43 -40.94 0.67
C ARG A 217 -26.51 -39.74 0.59
N ARG A 218 -25.93 -39.48 -0.58
CA ARG A 218 -25.01 -38.35 -0.78
C ARG A 218 -25.75 -37.01 -0.71
N ARG A 219 -25.13 -36.04 -0.03
CA ARG A 219 -25.61 -34.66 0.14
C ARG A 219 -24.44 -33.70 -0.02
N LEU A 220 -24.59 -32.68 -0.86
CA LEU A 220 -23.54 -31.71 -1.13
C LEU A 220 -23.85 -30.37 -0.46
N VAL A 221 -22.88 -29.80 0.24
CA VAL A 221 -22.91 -28.41 0.69
C VAL A 221 -21.87 -27.64 -0.10
N ILE A 222 -22.27 -26.56 -0.76
CA ILE A 222 -21.38 -25.64 -1.48
C ILE A 222 -21.29 -24.36 -0.65
N VAL A 223 -20.08 -23.95 -0.29
CA VAL A 223 -19.78 -22.70 0.41
C VAL A 223 -19.08 -21.76 -0.57
N LEU A 224 -19.66 -20.59 -0.81
CA LEU A 224 -19.04 -19.56 -1.64
C LEU A 224 -18.52 -18.45 -0.75
N ASP A 225 -17.21 -18.47 -0.50
CA ASP A 225 -16.56 -17.57 0.44
C ASP A 225 -16.05 -16.30 -0.26
N ASN A 226 -15.84 -15.23 0.52
CA ASN A 226 -15.28 -13.93 0.09
C ASN A 226 -15.97 -13.24 -1.10
N LEU A 227 -17.26 -13.51 -1.35
CA LEU A 227 -18.01 -12.84 -2.41
C LEU A 227 -18.12 -11.31 -2.19
N ASP A 228 -18.06 -10.87 -0.94
CA ASP A 228 -18.09 -9.47 -0.54
C ASP A 228 -16.77 -8.72 -0.77
N ARG A 229 -15.71 -9.42 -1.22
CA ARG A 229 -14.36 -8.85 -1.45
C ARG A 229 -13.94 -8.76 -2.90
N VAL A 230 -14.78 -9.19 -3.85
CA VAL A 230 -14.49 -9.09 -5.28
C VAL A 230 -15.06 -7.81 -5.89
N GLU A 231 -14.54 -7.39 -7.05
CA GLU A 231 -15.09 -6.27 -7.80
C GLU A 231 -16.57 -6.49 -8.18
N PRO A 232 -17.40 -5.42 -8.24
CA PRO A 232 -18.83 -5.53 -8.53
C PRO A 232 -19.18 -6.37 -9.75
N ASP A 233 -18.47 -6.19 -10.87
CA ASP A 233 -18.72 -6.93 -12.11
C ASP A 233 -18.41 -8.44 -11.94
N THR A 234 -17.39 -8.77 -11.16
CA THR A 234 -17.03 -10.16 -10.84
C THR A 234 -18.03 -10.79 -9.89
N ALA A 235 -18.47 -10.05 -8.86
CA ALA A 235 -19.56 -10.48 -7.97
C ALA A 235 -20.84 -10.74 -8.76
N LEU A 236 -21.22 -9.85 -9.67
CA LEU A 236 -22.41 -9.99 -10.51
C LEU A 236 -22.30 -11.18 -11.46
N ALA A 237 -21.14 -11.39 -12.09
CA ALA A 237 -20.91 -12.54 -12.95
C ALA A 237 -20.96 -13.87 -12.16
N ALA A 238 -20.31 -13.93 -11.00
CA ALA A 238 -20.37 -15.06 -10.08
C ALA A 238 -21.81 -15.34 -9.65
N TRP A 239 -22.54 -14.29 -9.28
CA TRP A 239 -23.91 -14.39 -8.78
C TRP A 239 -24.94 -14.76 -9.85
N ALA A 240 -24.82 -14.20 -11.06
CA ALA A 240 -25.66 -14.56 -12.20
C ALA A 240 -25.46 -16.03 -12.59
N THR A 241 -24.21 -16.49 -12.51
CA THR A 241 -23.85 -17.90 -12.64
C THR A 241 -24.51 -18.71 -11.54
N MET A 242 -24.45 -18.23 -10.29
CA MET A 242 -25.02 -18.93 -9.15
C MET A 242 -26.52 -19.16 -9.24
N ARG A 243 -27.25 -18.15 -9.70
CA ARG A 243 -28.70 -18.21 -9.83
C ARG A 243 -29.15 -19.34 -10.77
N THR A 244 -28.29 -19.77 -11.70
CA THR A 244 -28.57 -20.93 -12.55
C THR A 244 -28.55 -22.25 -11.78
N PHE A 245 -27.84 -22.33 -10.64
CA PHE A 245 -27.82 -23.49 -9.75
C PHE A 245 -29.10 -23.68 -8.94
N LEU A 246 -29.80 -22.58 -8.63
CA LEU A 246 -30.77 -22.51 -7.52
C LEU A 246 -32.24 -22.56 -7.95
N ARG A 247 -32.56 -22.53 -9.25
CA ARG A 247 -33.96 -22.62 -9.70
C ARG A 247 -34.38 -24.08 -9.82
N PRO A 248 -35.49 -24.51 -9.18
CA PRO A 248 -36.13 -25.77 -9.51
C PRO A 248 -36.46 -25.77 -11.00
N GLY A 249 -35.95 -26.74 -11.75
CA GLY A 249 -36.44 -27.00 -13.09
C GLY A 249 -37.90 -27.43 -12.99
N ALA A 250 -38.73 -27.07 -13.96
CA ALA A 250 -40.16 -27.37 -14.02
C ALA A 250 -40.50 -28.87 -14.19
N ARG A 251 -39.67 -29.79 -13.67
CA ARG A 251 -39.91 -31.23 -13.67
C ARG A 251 -40.16 -31.69 -12.24
N THR A 252 -41.30 -32.36 -12.06
CA THR A 252 -41.76 -33.12 -10.89
C THR A 252 -40.78 -33.17 -9.71
N ALA A 253 -41.14 -32.49 -8.62
CA ALA A 253 -40.33 -32.22 -7.43
C ALA A 253 -39.79 -33.45 -6.65
N ARG A 254 -40.09 -34.69 -7.05
CA ARG A 254 -39.65 -35.90 -6.33
C ARG A 254 -38.27 -36.43 -6.74
N ASP A 255 -37.79 -36.15 -7.96
CA ASP A 255 -36.53 -36.71 -8.48
C ASP A 255 -35.46 -35.64 -8.79
N ASP A 256 -35.63 -34.42 -8.28
CA ASP A 256 -34.65 -33.37 -8.52
C ASP A 256 -33.40 -33.58 -7.67
N ILE A 257 -32.30 -34.00 -8.30
CA ILE A 257 -30.99 -34.19 -7.68
C ILE A 257 -30.49 -32.96 -6.91
N ARG A 258 -30.97 -31.77 -7.27
CA ARG A 258 -30.64 -30.49 -6.60
C ARG A 258 -31.26 -30.36 -5.21
N SER A 259 -32.30 -31.11 -4.88
CA SER A 259 -32.85 -31.19 -3.51
C SER A 259 -31.82 -31.65 -2.47
N ARG A 260 -30.74 -32.28 -2.94
CA ARG A 260 -29.63 -32.80 -2.13
C ARG A 260 -28.42 -31.84 -2.09
N VAL A 261 -28.58 -30.62 -2.59
CA VAL A 261 -27.52 -29.60 -2.65
C VAL A 261 -27.92 -28.37 -1.84
N TRP A 262 -27.06 -27.95 -0.92
CA TRP A 262 -27.19 -26.71 -0.17
C TRP A 262 -26.14 -25.70 -0.63
N LEU A 263 -26.53 -24.43 -0.74
CA LEU A 263 -25.63 -23.32 -0.99
C LEU A 263 -25.57 -22.42 0.25
N ILE A 264 -24.36 -22.18 0.75
CA ILE A 264 -24.07 -21.27 1.86
C ILE A 264 -23.17 -20.16 1.33
N VAL A 265 -23.52 -18.91 1.63
CA VAL A 265 -22.74 -17.74 1.24
C VAL A 265 -22.52 -16.88 2.49
N PRO A 266 -21.34 -16.91 3.13
CA PRO A 266 -20.96 -15.90 4.10
C PRO A 266 -20.77 -14.55 3.40
N TYR A 267 -21.24 -13.47 4.02
CA TYR A 267 -21.07 -12.13 3.49
C TYR A 267 -21.22 -11.06 4.57
N ASP A 268 -20.51 -9.93 4.40
CA ASP A 268 -20.78 -8.70 5.14
C ASP A 268 -22.00 -7.96 4.53
N PRO A 269 -23.05 -7.69 5.33
CA PRO A 269 -24.26 -7.02 4.84
C PRO A 269 -24.01 -5.62 4.25
N ASP A 270 -23.01 -4.90 4.75
CA ASP A 270 -22.67 -3.55 4.31
C ASP A 270 -21.85 -3.58 3.01
N ALA A 271 -20.87 -4.49 2.94
CA ALA A 271 -20.06 -4.68 1.73
C ALA A 271 -20.92 -5.11 0.54
N ILE A 272 -21.84 -6.04 0.79
CA ILE A 272 -22.87 -6.42 -0.17
C ILE A 272 -23.65 -5.19 -0.64
N SER A 273 -24.19 -4.38 0.28
CA SER A 273 -24.97 -3.18 -0.10
C SER A 273 -24.22 -2.28 -1.09
N ARG A 274 -22.93 -2.04 -0.86
CA ARG A 274 -22.07 -1.21 -1.73
C ARG A 274 -21.84 -1.81 -3.11
N LEU A 275 -21.70 -3.13 -3.23
CA LEU A 275 -21.54 -3.81 -4.53
C LEU A 275 -22.72 -3.53 -5.46
N TRP A 276 -23.93 -3.35 -4.91
CA TRP A 276 -25.17 -3.16 -5.66
C TRP A 276 -25.70 -1.71 -5.70
N GLU A 277 -25.05 -0.75 -5.02
CA GLU A 277 -25.41 0.67 -5.06
C GLU A 277 -24.96 1.39 -6.34
N ARG A 278 -24.04 0.81 -7.12
CA ARG A 278 -23.60 1.37 -8.42
C ARG A 278 -24.68 1.31 -9.52
N GLU A 279 -25.75 0.53 -9.34
CA GLU A 279 -26.93 0.60 -10.22
C GLU A 279 -27.99 1.53 -9.61
N PRO A 280 -28.51 2.54 -10.35
CA PRO A 280 -29.38 3.58 -9.83
C PRO A 280 -30.81 3.12 -9.47
N SER A 281 -31.07 1.81 -9.39
CA SER A 281 -32.39 1.27 -9.02
C SER A 281 -32.29 0.51 -7.69
N SER A 282 -32.46 1.25 -6.59
CA SER A 282 -32.45 0.69 -5.23
C SER A 282 -33.49 -0.44 -5.02
N GLU A 283 -34.54 -0.47 -5.85
CA GLU A 283 -35.53 -1.55 -5.88
C GLU A 283 -35.00 -2.87 -6.41
N LEU A 284 -34.13 -2.85 -7.43
CA LEU A 284 -33.52 -4.08 -7.96
C LEU A 284 -32.63 -4.69 -6.89
N ALA A 285 -31.71 -3.92 -6.29
CA ALA A 285 -30.83 -4.40 -5.22
C ALA A 285 -31.62 -4.97 -4.01
N ARG A 286 -32.71 -4.32 -3.61
CA ARG A 286 -33.59 -4.80 -2.52
C ARG A 286 -34.34 -6.07 -2.90
N ALA A 287 -34.95 -6.12 -4.09
CA ALA A 287 -35.61 -7.31 -4.62
C ALA A 287 -34.62 -8.47 -4.84
N PHE A 288 -33.36 -8.18 -5.17
CA PHE A 288 -32.28 -9.16 -5.30
C PHE A 288 -31.87 -9.79 -3.96
N LYS A 289 -31.74 -8.98 -2.89
CA LYS A 289 -31.46 -9.49 -1.53
C LYS A 289 -32.60 -10.36 -1.00
N GLU A 290 -33.85 -9.95 -1.21
CA GLU A 290 -35.03 -10.64 -0.66
C GLU A 290 -35.40 -11.91 -1.43
N LYS A 291 -35.12 -11.99 -2.73
CA LYS A 291 -35.55 -13.13 -3.57
C LYS A 291 -34.49 -14.21 -3.77
N THR A 292 -33.22 -13.94 -3.48
CA THR A 292 -32.16 -14.91 -3.81
C THR A 292 -31.82 -15.86 -2.66
N PHE A 293 -31.84 -15.38 -1.41
CA PHE A 293 -31.58 -16.21 -0.24
C PHE A 293 -32.89 -16.67 0.40
N GLN A 294 -33.09 -17.99 0.45
CA GLN A 294 -34.27 -18.58 1.08
C GLN A 294 -34.22 -18.47 2.61
N ILE A 295 -33.03 -18.59 3.19
CA ILE A 295 -32.78 -18.55 4.63
C ILE A 295 -31.60 -17.61 4.90
N ARG A 296 -31.71 -16.78 5.95
CA ARG A 296 -30.65 -15.86 6.38
C ARG A 296 -30.35 -16.06 7.86
N TYR A 297 -29.10 -16.40 8.17
CA TYR A 297 -28.59 -16.45 9.53
C TYR A 297 -27.76 -15.21 9.81
N ARG A 298 -28.03 -14.53 10.92
CA ARG A 298 -27.18 -13.43 11.40
C ARG A 298 -26.21 -13.97 12.43
N VAL A 299 -24.91 -13.81 12.17
CA VAL A 299 -23.88 -14.08 13.18
C VAL A 299 -23.87 -12.91 14.17
N ALA A 300 -24.15 -13.20 15.44
CA ALA A 300 -24.09 -12.20 16.49
C ALA A 300 -22.63 -11.82 16.77
N PRO A 301 -22.36 -10.55 17.17
CA PRO A 301 -21.02 -10.19 17.65
C PRO A 301 -20.66 -11.05 18.87
N PRO A 302 -19.36 -11.31 19.11
CA PRO A 302 -18.91 -12.05 20.27
C PRO A 302 -19.38 -11.35 21.56
N LEU A 303 -19.83 -12.15 22.53
CA LEU A 303 -20.23 -11.64 23.84
C LEU A 303 -19.01 -11.06 24.56
N ALA A 304 -19.19 -9.88 25.16
CA ALA A 304 -18.13 -9.18 25.90
C ALA A 304 -17.56 -9.97 27.09
N SER A 305 -18.22 -11.03 27.56
CA SER A 305 -17.74 -11.87 28.65
C SER A 305 -16.96 -13.11 28.18
N ARG A 306 -17.11 -13.55 26.92
CA ARG A 306 -16.53 -14.82 26.45
C ARG A 306 -15.24 -14.68 25.64
N TRP A 307 -14.89 -13.45 25.25
CA TRP A 307 -13.63 -13.26 24.53
C TRP A 307 -12.41 -13.44 25.46
N GLU A 308 -12.58 -13.31 26.77
CA GLU A 308 -11.51 -13.52 27.76
C GLU A 308 -11.02 -14.97 27.74
N ASP A 309 -11.96 -15.93 27.79
CA ASP A 309 -11.65 -17.36 27.71
C ASP A 309 -10.93 -17.70 26.39
N PHE A 310 -11.47 -17.23 25.27
CA PHE A 310 -10.89 -17.44 23.95
C PHE A 310 -9.51 -16.79 23.80
N PHE A 311 -9.31 -15.61 24.38
CA PHE A 311 -8.00 -14.96 24.35
C PHE A 311 -6.99 -15.74 25.19
N GLY A 312 -7.41 -16.21 26.37
CA GLY A 312 -6.60 -17.09 27.21
C GLY A 312 -6.20 -18.38 26.48
N GLU A 313 -7.10 -19.00 25.71
CA GLU A 313 -6.78 -20.14 24.83
C GLU A 313 -5.74 -19.75 23.78
N CYS A 314 -5.91 -18.62 23.08
CA CYS A 314 -4.92 -18.16 22.10
C CYS A 314 -3.53 -17.95 22.71
N LEU A 315 -3.46 -17.42 23.94
CA LEU A 315 -2.20 -17.21 24.64
C LEU A 315 -1.55 -18.52 25.08
N ARG A 316 -2.32 -19.46 25.64
CA ARG A 316 -1.82 -20.79 26.03
C ARG A 316 -1.29 -21.56 24.82
N ASP A 317 -2.02 -21.55 23.71
CA ASP A 317 -1.61 -22.20 22.47
C ASP A 317 -0.30 -21.61 21.90
N ALA A 318 -0.08 -20.31 22.10
CA ALA A 318 1.06 -19.58 21.54
C ALA A 318 2.30 -19.56 22.44
N LEU A 319 2.13 -19.49 23.77
CA LEU A 319 3.19 -19.26 24.75
C LEU A 319 3.46 -20.48 25.65
N GLY A 320 2.59 -21.50 25.65
CA GLY A 320 2.65 -22.65 26.55
C GLY A 320 1.92 -22.43 27.88
N GLU A 321 1.87 -23.46 28.74
CA GLU A 321 1.07 -23.45 29.98
C GLU A 321 1.78 -22.88 31.22
N ASP A 322 3.09 -22.65 31.18
CA ASP A 322 3.91 -22.55 32.40
C ASP A 322 3.87 -21.19 33.14
N SER A 323 3.05 -20.22 32.73
CA SER A 323 3.04 -18.90 33.39
C SER A 323 1.69 -18.17 33.32
N GLN A 324 0.73 -18.60 34.14
CA GLN A 324 -0.56 -17.91 34.32
C GLN A 324 -0.36 -16.40 34.62
N HIS A 325 0.64 -16.04 35.42
CA HIS A 325 0.97 -14.64 35.72
C HIS A 325 1.33 -13.81 34.48
N VAL A 326 2.04 -14.41 33.52
CA VAL A 326 2.38 -13.76 32.24
C VAL A 326 1.13 -13.60 31.39
N HIS A 327 0.27 -14.61 31.32
CA HIS A 327 -1.01 -14.52 30.60
C HIS A 327 -1.90 -13.42 31.17
N ASP A 328 -1.99 -13.30 32.48
CA ASP A 328 -2.77 -12.26 33.16
C ASP A 328 -2.20 -10.86 32.84
N ALA A 329 -0.87 -10.69 32.89
CA ALA A 329 -0.22 -9.44 32.54
C ALA A 329 -0.49 -9.04 31.07
N VAL A 330 -0.36 -9.99 30.14
CA VAL A 330 -0.65 -9.79 28.71
C VAL A 330 -2.13 -9.44 28.48
N TYR A 331 -3.03 -10.15 29.16
CA TYR A 331 -4.47 -9.86 29.12
C TYR A 331 -4.77 -8.43 29.59
N HIS A 332 -4.20 -8.01 30.72
CA HIS A 332 -4.39 -6.67 31.26
C HIS A 332 -3.85 -5.58 30.30
N ILE A 333 -2.67 -5.80 29.74
CA ILE A 333 -2.09 -4.91 28.72
C ILE A 333 -3.02 -4.81 27.50
N PHE A 334 -3.48 -5.93 26.97
CA PHE A 334 -4.38 -5.94 25.83
C PHE A 334 -5.67 -5.18 26.13
N ARG A 335 -6.31 -5.46 27.27
CA ARG A 335 -7.57 -4.85 27.67
C ARG A 335 -7.47 -3.33 27.89
N ILE A 336 -6.37 -2.87 28.49
CA ILE A 336 -6.21 -1.46 28.89
C ILE A 336 -5.61 -0.63 27.76
N GLN A 337 -4.66 -1.17 27.01
CA GLN A 337 -3.88 -0.42 26.02
C GLN A 337 -4.32 -0.68 24.58
N ALA A 338 -4.60 -1.93 24.20
CA ALA A 338 -4.90 -2.30 22.81
C ALA A 338 -6.40 -2.22 22.48
N LEU A 339 -7.27 -2.75 23.34
CA LEU A 339 -8.71 -2.85 23.08
C LEU A 339 -9.39 -1.47 22.85
N PRO A 340 -9.06 -0.39 23.58
CA PRO A 340 -9.70 0.91 23.34
C PRO A 340 -9.46 1.47 21.94
N SER A 341 -8.34 1.13 21.28
CA SER A 341 -8.05 1.61 19.92
C SER A 341 -8.93 0.95 18.86
N LEU A 342 -9.53 -0.20 19.16
CA LEU A 342 -10.42 -0.94 18.25
C LEU A 342 -11.82 -0.31 18.12
N LYS A 343 -12.12 0.77 18.87
CA LYS A 343 -13.40 1.52 18.87
C LYS A 343 -14.64 0.65 19.02
N ARG A 344 -14.51 -0.46 19.75
CA ARG A 344 -15.57 -1.46 19.95
C ARG A 344 -15.51 -1.99 21.38
N SER A 345 -16.66 -2.43 21.90
CA SER A 345 -16.76 -2.91 23.28
C SER A 345 -16.12 -4.27 23.52
N ALA A 346 -15.90 -5.07 22.46
CA ALA A 346 -15.29 -6.39 22.54
C ALA A 346 -14.42 -6.67 21.31
N PRO A 347 -13.25 -7.31 21.48
CA PRO A 347 -12.39 -7.67 20.37
C PRO A 347 -13.00 -8.83 19.56
N THR A 348 -12.65 -8.93 18.28
CA THR A 348 -12.99 -10.12 17.47
C THR A 348 -11.93 -11.21 17.67
N PRO A 349 -12.28 -12.49 17.40
CA PRO A 349 -11.29 -13.58 17.31
C PRO A 349 -10.07 -13.24 16.46
N ARG A 350 -10.26 -12.49 15.37
CA ARG A 350 -9.18 -12.06 14.50
C ARG A 350 -8.24 -11.06 15.18
N ASP A 351 -8.77 -10.09 15.92
CA ASP A 351 -7.93 -9.09 16.61
C ASP A 351 -7.05 -9.76 17.67
N MET A 352 -7.62 -10.68 18.44
CA MET A 352 -6.92 -11.45 19.47
C MET A 352 -5.80 -12.31 18.87
N LYS A 353 -6.07 -13.01 17.75
CA LYS A 353 -5.06 -13.76 17.01
C LYS A 353 -3.97 -12.86 16.44
N LEU A 354 -4.33 -11.72 15.84
CA LEU A 354 -3.35 -10.78 15.28
C LEU A 354 -2.43 -10.21 16.36
N PHE A 355 -2.98 -9.84 17.52
CA PHE A 355 -2.20 -9.38 18.66
C PHE A 355 -1.21 -10.46 19.13
N THR A 356 -1.71 -11.68 19.34
CA THR A 356 -0.90 -12.83 19.76
C THR A 356 0.21 -13.13 18.77
N ASN A 357 -0.10 -13.19 17.46
CA ASN A 357 0.89 -13.45 16.42
C ASN A 357 1.98 -12.38 16.36
N ARG A 358 1.63 -11.10 16.54
CA ARG A 358 2.61 -10.01 16.60
C ARG A 358 3.52 -10.12 17.81
N MET A 359 2.96 -10.48 18.96
CA MET A 359 3.74 -10.77 20.16
C MET A 359 4.72 -11.91 19.90
N VAL A 360 4.26 -13.04 19.38
CA VAL A 360 5.10 -14.21 19.11
C VAL A 360 6.21 -13.86 18.13
N ALA A 361 5.92 -13.10 17.08
CA ALA A 361 6.93 -12.65 16.12
C ALA A 361 8.05 -11.83 16.77
N LEU A 362 7.71 -10.91 17.68
CA LEU A 362 8.70 -10.13 18.42
C LEU A 362 9.41 -10.95 19.51
N ALA A 363 8.71 -11.89 20.14
CA ALA A 363 9.30 -12.81 21.11
C ALA A 363 10.38 -13.68 20.46
N GLN A 364 10.17 -14.15 19.22
CA GLN A 364 11.20 -14.89 18.48
C GLN A 364 12.49 -14.07 18.24
N GLN A 365 12.42 -12.73 18.29
CA GLN A 365 13.57 -11.85 18.07
C GLN A 365 14.22 -11.37 19.37
N HIS A 366 13.42 -11.11 20.40
CA HIS A 366 13.86 -10.39 21.61
C HIS A 366 13.76 -11.23 22.89
N TYR A 367 13.06 -12.36 22.90
CA TYR A 367 13.03 -13.26 24.06
C TYR A 367 14.30 -14.13 24.07
N PRO A 368 14.93 -14.41 25.23
CA PRO A 368 14.51 -14.08 26.60
C PRO A 368 15.00 -12.72 27.12
N ASP A 369 15.75 -11.96 26.32
CA ASP A 369 16.32 -10.67 26.74
C ASP A 369 15.24 -9.65 27.16
N VAL A 370 14.13 -9.58 26.42
CA VAL A 370 12.95 -8.79 26.77
C VAL A 370 11.81 -9.69 27.27
N PRO A 371 11.26 -9.45 28.47
CA PRO A 371 10.13 -10.22 29.00
C PRO A 371 8.87 -10.12 28.13
N LEU A 372 8.11 -11.22 28.04
CA LEU A 372 6.86 -11.29 27.26
C LEU A 372 5.84 -10.18 27.59
N PRO A 373 5.62 -9.78 28.87
CA PRO A 373 4.73 -8.65 29.17
C PRO A 373 5.19 -7.32 28.55
N GLU A 374 6.48 -7.06 28.45
CA GLU A 374 7.00 -5.83 27.83
C GLU A 374 6.87 -5.86 26.31
N ILE A 375 7.07 -7.05 25.71
CA ILE A 375 6.77 -7.29 24.28
C ILE A 375 5.28 -7.04 24.01
N ALA A 376 4.39 -7.55 24.87
CA ALA A 376 2.96 -7.32 24.76
C ALA A 376 2.59 -5.83 24.81
N LEU A 377 3.23 -5.09 25.72
CA LEU A 377 3.04 -3.65 25.84
C LEU A 377 3.49 -2.93 24.58
N TYR A 378 4.65 -3.30 24.02
CA TYR A 378 5.13 -2.74 22.75
C TYR A 378 4.12 -2.96 21.62
N VAL A 379 3.62 -4.19 21.45
CA VAL A 379 2.59 -4.50 20.43
C VAL A 379 1.32 -3.69 20.67
N ALA A 380 0.88 -3.55 21.92
CA ALA A 380 -0.29 -2.77 22.26
C ALA A 380 -0.11 -1.28 21.93
N MET A 381 1.07 -0.72 22.22
CA MET A 381 1.41 0.68 21.88
C MET A 381 1.49 0.90 20.38
N GLN A 382 2.06 -0.04 19.63
CA GLN A 382 2.10 0.03 18.16
C GLN A 382 0.69 0.06 17.55
N LEU A 383 -0.28 -0.59 18.19
CA LEU A 383 -1.68 -0.61 17.76
C LEU A 383 -2.47 0.63 18.18
N SER A 384 -2.17 1.23 19.34
CA SER A 384 -2.97 2.33 19.89
C SER A 384 -2.32 3.71 19.74
N GLU A 385 -1.03 3.83 20.02
CA GLU A 385 -0.30 5.11 20.08
C GLU A 385 1.12 4.96 19.49
N PRO A 386 1.26 4.68 18.17
CA PRO A 386 2.56 4.42 17.56
C PRO A 386 3.53 5.61 17.67
N ARG A 387 3.02 6.85 17.71
CA ARG A 387 3.84 8.06 17.88
C ARG A 387 4.54 8.13 19.25
N SER A 388 3.94 7.54 20.28
CA SER A 388 4.55 7.51 21.63
C SER A 388 5.82 6.64 21.67
N LEU A 389 6.01 5.77 20.67
CA LEU A 389 7.23 4.96 20.53
C LEU A 389 8.39 5.72 19.88
N GLU A 390 8.15 6.86 19.22
CA GLU A 390 9.22 7.67 18.61
C GLU A 390 10.06 8.39 19.68
N ASN A 391 9.48 8.69 20.84
CA ASN A 391 10.15 9.37 21.95
C ASN A 391 9.83 8.69 23.29
N ILE A 392 10.25 7.43 23.44
CA ILE A 392 9.95 6.59 24.63
C ILE A 392 10.47 7.24 25.93
N ALA A 393 11.55 8.02 25.85
CA ALA A 393 12.21 8.61 27.02
C ALA A 393 11.34 9.69 27.68
N GLU A 394 10.74 10.57 26.87
CA GLU A 394 9.93 11.68 27.33
C GLU A 394 8.42 11.40 27.21
N ALA A 395 8.02 10.32 26.54
CA ALA A 395 6.62 9.96 26.37
C ALA A 395 5.94 9.77 27.73
N ASN A 396 4.88 10.56 27.93
CA ASN A 396 3.96 10.40 29.04
C ASN A 396 2.93 9.33 28.67
N PHE A 397 3.18 8.10 29.12
CA PHE A 397 2.32 6.99 28.78
C PHE A 397 1.07 6.99 29.65
N LYS A 398 -0.11 6.87 29.01
CA LYS A 398 -1.35 6.63 29.75
C LYS A 398 -1.19 5.34 30.56
N ASN A 399 -1.63 5.37 31.81
CA ASN A 399 -1.53 4.24 32.74
C ASN A 399 -0.09 3.80 33.09
N GLU A 400 0.91 4.68 32.93
CA GLU A 400 2.32 4.39 33.29
C GLU A 400 2.48 3.79 34.69
N LYS A 401 1.81 4.37 35.70
CA LYS A 401 1.84 3.85 37.08
C LYS A 401 1.26 2.44 37.20
N TYR A 402 0.23 2.13 36.42
CA TYR A 402 -0.38 0.82 36.39
C TYR A 402 0.56 -0.20 35.75
N PHE A 403 1.18 0.12 34.61
CA PHE A 403 2.17 -0.76 33.98
C PHE A 403 3.40 -0.98 34.84
N ALA A 404 3.93 0.07 35.48
CA ALA A 404 5.07 -0.03 36.39
C ALA A 404 4.79 -0.98 37.57
N SER A 405 3.54 -1.11 38.02
CA SER A 405 3.18 -1.95 39.17
C SER A 405 3.43 -3.45 38.97
N PHE A 406 3.43 -3.94 37.72
CA PHE A 406 3.66 -5.35 37.42
C PHE A 406 4.78 -5.62 36.41
N LEU A 407 5.25 -4.60 35.67
CA LEU A 407 6.44 -4.71 34.81
C LEU A 407 7.73 -4.24 35.51
N GLY A 408 7.61 -3.59 36.67
CA GLY A 408 8.71 -2.94 37.37
C GLY A 408 9.10 -1.60 36.74
N ASP A 409 10.02 -0.85 37.38
CA ASP A 409 10.32 0.55 37.00
C ASP A 409 11.10 0.70 35.68
N GLN A 410 11.68 -0.38 35.17
CA GLN A 410 12.58 -0.38 34.01
C GLN A 410 11.93 -0.92 32.72
N TRP A 411 10.60 -1.02 32.70
CA TRP A 411 9.82 -1.53 31.56
C TRP A 411 10.03 -0.74 30.25
N LYS A 412 10.43 0.54 30.34
CA LYS A 412 10.77 1.37 29.17
C LYS A 412 12.01 0.84 28.43
N HIS A 413 12.91 0.14 29.11
CA HIS A 413 14.07 -0.47 28.46
C HIS A 413 13.68 -1.58 27.50
N GLY A 414 12.67 -2.41 27.80
CA GLY A 414 12.21 -3.43 26.85
C GLY A 414 11.55 -2.81 25.63
N LEU A 415 10.78 -1.72 25.80
CA LEU A 415 10.23 -0.99 24.65
C LEU A 415 11.34 -0.43 23.76
N ALA A 416 12.36 0.19 24.36
CA ALA A 416 13.49 0.76 23.63
C ALA A 416 14.34 -0.32 22.95
N ALA A 417 14.58 -1.46 23.62
CA ALA A 417 15.27 -2.60 23.05
C ALA A 417 14.61 -3.09 21.76
N ILE A 418 13.28 -3.24 21.78
CA ILE A 418 12.50 -3.64 20.61
C ILE A 418 12.51 -2.52 19.54
N HIS A 419 12.27 -1.27 19.93
CA HIS A 419 12.14 -0.16 18.98
C HIS A 419 13.43 0.13 18.22
N PHE A 420 14.57 0.11 18.91
CA PHE A 420 15.88 0.44 18.35
C PHE A 420 16.67 -0.80 17.91
N GLY A 421 16.16 -2.01 18.16
CA GLY A 421 16.82 -3.27 17.79
C GLY A 421 18.13 -3.50 18.55
N VAL A 422 18.19 -3.09 19.83
CA VAL A 422 19.36 -3.23 20.69
C VAL A 422 19.10 -4.21 21.82
N GLU A 423 20.16 -4.76 22.41
CA GLU A 423 20.05 -5.55 23.65
C GLU A 423 19.46 -4.68 24.78
N ARG A 424 18.66 -5.31 25.66
CA ARG A 424 18.01 -4.64 26.78
C ARG A 424 18.99 -3.90 27.69
N ALA A 425 20.19 -4.46 27.90
CA ALA A 425 21.23 -3.83 28.70
C ALA A 425 21.72 -2.51 28.08
N ALA A 426 21.75 -2.40 26.75
CA ALA A 426 22.15 -1.20 26.02
C ALA A 426 20.99 -0.21 25.81
N ALA A 427 19.75 -0.62 26.05
CA ALA A 427 18.56 0.19 25.78
C ALA A 427 18.54 1.53 26.54
N ALA A 428 19.10 1.58 27.74
CA ALA A 428 19.21 2.81 28.53
C ALA A 428 20.01 3.91 27.80
N GLU A 429 21.05 3.52 27.06
CA GLU A 429 21.93 4.43 26.33
C GLU A 429 21.17 5.10 25.19
N VAL A 430 20.55 4.30 24.33
CA VAL A 430 19.80 4.78 23.17
C VAL A 430 18.59 5.61 23.60
N LEU A 431 17.98 5.24 24.72
CA LEU A 431 16.82 5.94 25.26
C LEU A 431 17.17 7.30 25.84
N TYR A 432 18.18 7.38 26.71
CA TYR A 432 18.42 8.57 27.52
C TYR A 432 19.51 9.49 26.98
N GLU A 433 20.51 8.96 26.29
CA GLU A 433 21.68 9.77 25.87
C GLU A 433 21.32 10.95 24.96
N PRO A 434 20.46 10.82 23.92
CA PRO A 434 20.08 11.95 23.08
C PRO A 434 19.41 13.08 23.87
N VAL A 435 18.54 12.71 24.81
CA VAL A 435 17.80 13.65 25.67
C VAL A 435 18.73 14.32 26.68
N ILE A 436 19.62 13.54 27.32
CA ILE A 436 20.63 14.07 28.25
C ILE A 436 21.53 15.07 27.54
N ARG A 437 22.03 14.73 26.34
CA ARG A 437 22.86 15.62 25.53
C ARG A 437 22.16 16.95 25.25
N GLN A 438 20.89 16.89 24.85
CA GLN A 438 20.10 18.09 24.60
C GLN A 438 19.94 18.95 25.86
N TYR A 439 19.54 18.34 26.99
CA TYR A 439 19.32 19.10 28.23
C TYR A 439 20.60 19.72 28.79
N LEU A 440 21.74 19.05 28.64
CA LEU A 440 23.05 19.60 29.02
C LEU A 440 23.48 20.75 28.10
N ALA A 441 23.22 20.65 26.78
CA ALA A 441 23.51 21.73 25.84
C ALA A 441 22.62 22.96 26.09
N ASP A 442 21.34 22.74 26.42
CA ASP A 442 20.36 23.81 26.63
C ASP A 442 20.39 24.40 28.05
N GLY A 443 21.13 23.80 28.99
CA GLY A 443 21.13 24.21 30.41
C GLY A 443 19.80 23.96 31.14
N SER A 444 18.99 23.01 30.67
CA SER A 444 17.62 22.78 31.13
C SER A 444 17.54 22.03 32.46
N SER A 445 17.62 22.75 33.59
CA SER A 445 17.75 22.13 34.91
C SER A 445 16.50 21.36 35.39
N GLN A 446 15.30 21.90 35.18
CA GLN A 446 14.06 21.25 35.62
C GLN A 446 13.75 19.96 34.84
N SER A 447 13.99 19.97 33.52
CA SER A 447 13.75 18.80 32.66
C SER A 447 14.74 17.68 32.94
N LEU A 448 16.02 18.03 33.14
CA LEU A 448 17.04 17.07 33.58
C LEU A 448 16.68 16.49 34.95
N LYS A 449 16.13 17.30 35.87
CA LYS A 449 15.67 16.81 37.18
C LYS A 449 14.64 15.69 37.08
N THR A 450 13.58 15.93 36.31
CA THR A 450 12.52 14.95 36.09
C THR A 450 13.04 13.68 35.39
N LEU A 451 13.92 13.80 34.39
CA LEU A 451 14.47 12.65 33.67
C LEU A 451 15.32 11.76 34.59
N LEU A 452 16.15 12.40 35.42
CA LEU A 452 17.05 11.72 36.33
C LEU A 452 16.34 11.18 37.58
N ASP A 453 15.02 11.29 37.72
CA ASP A 453 14.29 10.48 38.70
C ASP A 453 14.36 8.98 38.35
N ASN A 454 14.55 8.64 37.06
CA ASN A 454 14.75 7.26 36.62
C ASN A 454 16.19 6.77 36.91
N PRO A 455 16.37 5.63 37.62
CA PRO A 455 17.69 5.05 37.88
C PRO A 455 18.56 4.79 36.64
N GLY A 456 17.97 4.36 35.51
CA GLY A 456 18.68 4.09 34.27
C GLY A 456 19.25 5.38 33.65
N ALA A 457 18.47 6.47 33.69
CA ALA A 457 18.89 7.77 33.20
C ALA A 457 20.06 8.35 34.03
N LYS A 458 20.08 8.12 35.35
CA LYS A 458 21.20 8.52 36.23
C LYS A 458 22.53 7.90 35.77
N GLN A 459 22.54 6.59 35.56
CA GLN A 459 23.75 5.86 35.14
C GLN A 459 24.22 6.31 33.75
N CYS A 460 23.27 6.49 32.82
CA CYS A 460 23.59 6.99 31.48
C CYS A 460 24.19 8.39 31.52
N CYS A 461 23.65 9.28 32.35
CA CYS A 461 24.14 10.66 32.51
C CYS A 461 25.55 10.71 33.09
N GLU A 462 25.85 9.93 34.14
CA GLU A 462 27.21 9.87 34.71
C GLU A 462 28.23 9.41 33.67
N ARG A 463 27.90 8.35 32.93
CA ARG A 463 28.77 7.81 31.88
C ARG A 463 28.96 8.81 30.74
N TYR A 464 27.90 9.46 30.28
CA TYR A 464 27.94 10.47 29.23
C TYR A 464 28.86 11.63 29.60
N VAL A 465 28.66 12.24 30.78
CA VAL A 465 29.51 13.35 31.25
C VAL A 465 30.95 12.89 31.39
N ARG A 466 31.21 11.68 31.89
CA ARG A 466 32.58 11.15 32.01
C ARG A 466 33.30 11.01 30.68
N THR A 467 32.59 10.59 29.64
CA THR A 467 33.16 10.41 28.30
C THR A 467 33.33 11.73 27.57
N VAL A 468 32.37 12.65 27.68
CA VAL A 468 32.31 13.87 26.85
C VAL A 468 32.99 15.07 27.52
N ALA A 469 32.98 15.18 28.86
CA ALA A 469 33.56 16.33 29.58
C ALA A 469 35.02 16.67 29.22
N PRO A 470 35.93 15.72 28.91
CA PRO A 470 37.28 16.06 28.47
C PRO A 470 37.32 16.90 27.18
N ASP A 471 36.39 16.66 26.25
CA ASP A 471 36.39 17.23 24.90
C ASP A 471 35.48 18.46 24.75
N MET A 472 34.72 18.81 25.79
CA MET A 472 33.83 19.99 25.78
C MET A 472 34.60 21.32 25.77
N SER A 473 34.05 22.28 25.04
CA SER A 473 34.45 23.69 25.11
C SER A 473 34.00 24.34 26.42
N VAL A 474 34.62 25.47 26.79
CA VAL A 474 34.25 26.19 28.02
C VAL A 474 32.77 26.60 28.03
N ALA A 475 32.22 27.02 26.88
CA ALA A 475 30.81 27.39 26.77
C ALA A 475 29.87 26.19 27.04
N GLU A 476 30.20 25.02 26.50
CA GLU A 476 29.41 23.79 26.71
C GLU A 476 29.51 23.31 28.16
N VAL A 477 30.67 23.43 28.81
CA VAL A 477 30.84 23.10 30.23
C VAL A 477 29.99 24.01 31.11
N LEU A 478 29.92 25.32 30.79
CA LEU A 478 29.08 26.28 31.51
C LEU A 478 27.58 25.95 31.34
N ALA A 479 27.14 25.63 30.12
CA ALA A 479 25.76 25.22 29.85
C ALA A 479 25.38 23.92 30.57
N ALA A 480 26.23 22.89 30.50
CA ALA A 480 26.03 21.63 31.21
C ALA A 480 26.00 21.84 32.73
N SER A 481 26.87 22.70 33.27
CA SER A 481 26.84 23.09 34.69
C SER A 481 25.54 23.81 35.08
N ALA A 482 24.96 24.61 34.19
CA ALA A 482 23.69 25.28 34.44
C ALA A 482 22.54 24.26 34.56
N ALA A 483 22.55 23.20 33.75
CA ALA A 483 21.57 22.12 33.85
C ALA A 483 21.63 21.40 35.22
N PHE A 484 22.80 21.28 35.84
CA PHE A 484 22.95 20.72 37.18
C PHE A 484 22.66 21.71 38.33
N GLY A 485 22.45 23.00 38.04
CA GLY A 485 22.31 24.06 39.06
C GLY A 485 21.13 23.88 40.02
N GLY A 486 20.06 23.19 39.62
CA GLY A 486 18.84 22.95 40.41
C GLY A 486 18.91 21.79 41.42
N TYR A 487 20.07 21.17 41.62
CA TYR A 487 20.27 20.06 42.56
C TYR A 487 20.87 20.51 43.89
N SER A 488 20.20 20.19 45.00
CA SER A 488 20.73 20.33 46.35
C SER A 488 21.69 19.18 46.69
N PRO A 489 22.77 19.40 47.47
CA PRO A 489 23.65 18.32 47.93
C PRO A 489 22.95 17.24 48.75
N SER A 490 21.80 17.54 49.37
CA SER A 490 20.99 16.58 50.13
C SER A 490 20.17 15.63 49.26
N ASP A 491 19.89 16.00 48.01
CA ASP A 491 19.02 15.23 47.10
C ASP A 491 19.80 14.13 46.35
N ALA A 492 21.13 14.12 46.51
CA ALA A 492 22.06 13.34 45.70
C ALA A 492 22.45 12.02 46.37
N GLY A 493 21.59 11.01 46.26
CA GLY A 493 22.00 9.60 46.40
C GLY A 493 22.86 9.10 45.23
N TRP A 494 23.16 9.94 44.23
CA TRP A 494 23.97 9.61 43.06
C TRP A 494 24.99 10.72 42.75
N ASN A 495 26.05 10.37 42.03
CA ASN A 495 27.30 11.10 41.87
C ASN A 495 27.22 12.41 41.04
N ILE A 496 26.19 13.26 41.21
CA ILE A 496 26.15 14.62 40.62
C ILE A 496 27.43 15.39 40.96
N GLY A 497 27.91 15.24 42.20
CA GLY A 497 29.18 15.82 42.62
C GLY A 497 30.38 15.32 41.80
N GLN A 498 30.37 14.08 41.30
CA GLN A 498 31.43 13.60 40.39
C GLN A 498 31.26 14.17 38.99
N CYS A 499 30.04 14.21 38.43
CA CYS A 499 29.78 14.84 37.14
C CYS A 499 30.25 16.31 37.14
N MET A 500 29.91 17.05 38.20
CA MET A 500 30.33 18.44 38.39
C MET A 500 31.85 18.57 38.61
N ARG A 501 32.49 17.65 39.34
CA ARG A 501 33.96 17.63 39.47
C ARG A 501 34.65 17.38 38.13
N LEU A 502 34.12 16.49 37.30
CA LEU A 502 34.66 16.19 35.97
C LEU A 502 34.55 17.41 35.06
N LEU A 503 33.40 18.10 35.08
CA LEU A 503 33.19 19.37 34.38
C LEU A 503 34.14 20.48 34.90
N ALA A 504 34.26 20.64 36.22
CA ALA A 504 35.14 21.66 36.83
C ALA A 504 36.62 21.41 36.54
N LYS A 505 37.06 20.14 36.49
CA LYS A 505 38.44 19.77 36.15
C LYS A 505 38.86 20.28 34.78
N ARG A 506 37.91 20.46 33.84
CA ARG A 506 38.17 20.99 32.50
C ARG A 506 38.49 22.48 32.49
N ILE A 507 37.91 23.27 33.41
CA ILE A 507 38.04 24.74 33.48
C ILE A 507 39.33 25.18 34.18
N GLY A 508 39.95 24.33 35.01
CA GLY A 508 41.27 24.58 35.59
C GLY A 508 41.26 24.71 37.12
N ASN A 509 41.82 23.68 37.76
CA ASN A 509 42.53 23.68 39.05
C ASN A 509 42.02 24.48 40.26
N SER A 510 40.72 24.71 40.41
CA SER A 510 40.13 24.93 41.74
C SER A 510 39.61 23.60 42.25
N GLY A 511 40.32 23.02 43.22
CA GLY A 511 39.78 21.95 44.05
C GLY A 511 38.45 22.39 44.70
N PRO A 512 37.71 21.45 45.30
CA PRO A 512 36.34 21.65 45.82
C PRO A 512 36.18 22.71 46.94
N LYS A 513 37.17 23.58 47.19
CA LYS A 513 37.19 24.55 48.29
C LYS A 513 36.42 25.85 48.01
N ASP A 514 36.26 26.28 46.75
CA ASP A 514 35.57 27.54 46.43
C ASP A 514 34.18 27.38 45.81
N TRP A 515 33.71 26.13 45.64
CA TRP A 515 32.37 25.88 45.08
C TRP A 515 31.35 25.57 46.18
N ARG A 516 30.30 26.40 46.29
CA ARG A 516 29.11 26.11 47.07
C ARG A 516 28.07 25.44 46.18
N ILE A 517 27.59 24.29 46.64
CA ILE A 517 26.62 23.44 45.96
C ILE A 517 25.30 24.21 45.79
N GLY A 518 24.82 24.35 44.55
CA GLY A 518 23.68 25.21 44.16
C GLY A 518 24.03 26.38 43.22
N GLY A 519 25.30 26.50 42.78
CA GLY A 519 25.74 27.53 41.84
C GLY A 519 26.11 26.99 40.45
N VAL A 520 25.79 27.75 39.40
CA VAL A 520 26.30 27.57 38.03
C VAL A 520 27.79 27.96 38.00
N LEU A 521 28.64 27.23 37.26
CA LEU A 521 30.01 27.68 36.99
C LEU A 521 29.93 29.06 36.32
N THR A 522 30.56 30.09 36.90
CA THR A 522 30.54 31.45 36.33
C THR A 522 31.90 31.83 35.73
N PRO A 523 31.93 32.63 34.64
CA PRO A 523 33.17 33.15 34.07
C PRO A 523 33.96 34.07 35.02
N GLY A 524 33.35 34.54 36.12
CA GLY A 524 34.00 35.44 37.09
C GLY A 524 35.24 34.83 37.78
N ASN A 525 35.31 33.50 37.87
CA ASN A 525 36.50 32.80 38.37
C ASN A 525 37.67 32.81 37.35
N ASN A 526 37.44 33.24 36.11
CA ASN A 526 38.42 33.25 35.02
C ASN A 526 39.09 34.63 34.79
N VAL A 527 38.51 35.73 35.27
CA VAL A 527 39.11 37.07 35.06
C VAL A 527 40.40 37.23 35.87
N ASP A 528 40.43 36.68 37.09
CA ASP A 528 41.66 36.63 37.91
C ASP A 528 42.70 35.64 37.35
N LEU A 529 42.27 34.63 36.57
CA LEU A 529 43.15 33.62 35.99
C LEU A 529 43.83 34.10 34.70
N PHE A 530 43.15 34.88 33.86
CA PHE A 530 43.82 35.54 32.73
C PHE A 530 44.88 36.53 33.21
N ALA A 531 44.63 37.23 34.33
CA ALA A 531 45.63 38.09 34.97
C ALA A 531 46.80 37.29 35.54
N ALA A 532 46.56 36.16 36.22
CA ALA A 532 47.62 35.30 36.76
C ALA A 532 48.48 34.64 35.66
N GLN A 533 47.86 34.18 34.56
CA GLN A 533 48.58 33.57 33.44
C GLN A 533 49.38 34.62 32.63
N LEU A 534 48.94 35.87 32.57
CA LEU A 534 49.72 36.97 31.98
C LEU A 534 50.90 37.37 32.88
N ILE A 535 50.71 37.38 34.20
CA ILE A 535 51.75 37.72 35.19
C ILE A 535 52.83 36.63 35.23
N ASP A 536 52.48 35.34 35.18
CA ASP A 536 53.47 34.26 35.14
C ASP A 536 54.26 34.23 33.82
N ASN A 537 53.62 34.55 32.69
CA ASN A 537 54.31 34.65 31.39
C ASN A 537 55.19 35.91 31.28
N LEU A 538 54.85 37.01 31.95
CA LEU A 538 55.69 38.21 32.04
C LEU A 538 56.85 38.05 33.04
N ALA A 539 56.65 37.31 34.13
CA ALA A 539 57.68 36.98 35.10
C ALA A 539 58.75 36.02 34.54
N TYR A 540 58.39 35.14 33.60
CA TYR A 540 59.36 34.27 32.91
C TYR A 540 60.21 35.02 31.87
N ALA A 541 59.77 36.20 31.40
CA ALA A 541 60.46 37.00 30.40
C ALA A 541 61.49 38.00 30.97
N THR A 542 61.63 38.09 32.30
CA THR A 542 62.50 39.09 32.97
C THR A 542 63.45 38.46 34.00
N SER A 543 64.43 37.71 33.51
CA SER A 543 65.69 37.46 34.23
C SER A 543 66.84 37.28 33.21
N PRO A 544 68.07 37.77 33.48
CA PRO A 544 68.95 38.30 32.44
C PRO A 544 70.01 37.30 31.95
N GLY A 545 70.24 37.26 30.64
CA GLY A 545 71.38 36.55 30.07
C GLY A 545 71.36 36.48 28.54
N THR A 546 72.21 37.29 27.94
CA THR A 546 72.75 37.20 26.55
C THR A 546 71.84 37.54 25.36
N ASP A 547 72.04 38.79 24.94
CA ASP A 547 72.45 39.21 23.60
C ASP A 547 71.39 39.63 22.56
N THR A 548 71.79 40.70 21.91
CA THR A 548 71.06 41.66 21.11
C THR A 548 70.64 41.12 19.74
N ARG A 549 69.35 41.30 19.38
CA ARG A 549 68.93 41.90 18.09
C ARG A 549 67.43 42.18 18.08
N SER A 550 67.12 43.45 17.88
CA SER A 550 65.81 44.07 17.78
C SER A 550 64.94 43.48 16.67
N HIS A 551 63.71 43.06 16.97
CA HIS A 551 62.59 43.14 16.03
C HIS A 551 61.39 43.78 16.77
N ARG A 552 61.09 45.04 16.41
CA ARG A 552 59.88 45.76 16.82
C ARG A 552 58.67 45.09 16.17
N ILE A 553 57.68 44.73 16.97
CA ILE A 553 56.30 44.53 16.48
C ILE A 553 55.41 45.48 17.27
N HIS A 554 54.97 46.53 16.59
CA HIS A 554 53.91 47.43 17.04
C HIS A 554 52.57 46.71 16.88
N ILE A 555 51.74 46.70 17.93
CA ILE A 555 50.31 46.41 17.80
C ILE A 555 49.56 47.63 18.34
N HIS A 556 48.90 48.32 17.42
CA HIS A 556 47.91 49.36 17.71
C HIS A 556 46.61 48.69 18.18
N VAL A 557 46.03 49.23 19.24
CA VAL A 557 44.69 48.88 19.74
C VAL A 557 43.64 49.65 18.92
N VAL A 558 42.76 48.92 18.23
CA VAL A 558 41.34 49.25 18.01
C VAL A 558 40.54 47.97 18.05
#